data_AF-A0A1F8QQT6-F1
#
_entry.id   AF-A0A1F8QQT6-F1
#
_cell.length_a   1.000
_cell.length_b   1.000
_cell.length_c   1.000
_cell.angle_alpha   90.00
_cell.angle_beta   90.00
_cell.angle_gamma   90.00
#
_symmetry.space_group_name_H-M   'P 1'
#
loop_
_entity.id
_entity.type
_entity.pdbx_description
1 polymer ?
#
loop_
_entity_poly.entity_id
_entity_poly.type
_entity_poly.pdbx_seq_one_letter_code
_entity_poly.pdbx_strand_id
1 'polypeptide(L)'
;MIIILYNHIGGNGVGWTENTADTGVIVIGDHVTAYGLFVENYQKYQFIWNGENGRTIMFQNEMPYDPLDQAAWTHDGVNGYAAYKVADFVKTHEAWEMGSYCFFNVGPDIHANHAFEVPVNAGVKLHDILTVFLTGNGGIDHVVNDTGGAVNSSNQVTNIVSYP
;
A
#
# COMPACT_ATOMS: atom_id res chain seq x y z
N MET A 1 12.32 -12.25 8.53
CA MET A 1 13.28 -11.17 8.23
C MET A 1 12.56 -9.84 8.48
N ILE A 2 13.19 -8.91 9.21
CA ILE A 2 12.73 -7.52 9.35
C ILE A 2 13.33 -6.74 8.19
N ILE A 3 12.50 -5.97 7.48
CA ILE A 3 12.92 -5.15 6.34
C ILE A 3 12.35 -3.75 6.54
N ILE A 4 13.21 -2.75 6.44
CA ILE A 4 12.83 -1.33 6.41
C ILE A 4 13.37 -0.74 5.12
N LEU A 5 12.47 -0.23 4.28
CA LEU A 5 12.80 0.39 3.00
C LEU A 5 12.02 1.69 2.88
N TYR A 6 12.75 2.77 2.63
CA TYR A 6 12.23 4.12 2.74
C TYR A 6 12.77 4.95 1.58
N ASN A 7 11.86 5.56 0.81
CA ASN A 7 12.21 6.67 -0.06
C ASN A 7 12.08 7.99 0.71
N HIS A 8 13.08 8.86 0.58
CA HIS A 8 13.22 10.04 1.44
C HIS A 8 12.13 11.09 1.15
N ILE A 9 11.50 11.65 2.20
CA ILE A 9 10.38 12.62 2.10
C ILE A 9 10.69 14.02 2.63
N GLY A 10 11.95 14.35 2.92
CA GLY A 10 12.33 15.71 3.34
C GLY A 10 13.76 16.13 2.97
N GLY A 11 14.08 17.42 3.07
CA GLY A 11 15.42 17.92 2.77
C GLY A 11 15.69 18.16 1.28
N ASN A 12 16.96 18.47 0.95
CA ASN A 12 17.34 18.86 -0.41
C ASN A 12 17.31 17.65 -1.37
N GLY A 13 16.79 17.88 -2.58
CA GLY A 13 16.72 16.84 -3.62
C GLY A 13 15.58 15.84 -3.43
N VAL A 14 14.54 16.21 -2.69
CA VAL A 14 13.32 15.42 -2.53
C VAL A 14 12.17 16.05 -3.29
N GLY A 15 11.44 15.21 -4.03
CA GLY A 15 10.26 15.54 -4.79
C GLY A 15 9.95 14.47 -5.83
N TRP A 16 8.71 14.46 -6.33
CA TRP A 16 8.20 13.48 -7.30
C TRP A 16 9.11 13.19 -8.49
N THR A 17 9.86 14.19 -8.97
CA THR A 17 10.79 14.05 -10.10
C THR A 17 12.27 14.09 -9.71
N GLU A 18 12.58 14.23 -8.42
CA GLU A 18 13.94 14.45 -7.91
C GLU A 18 14.57 13.15 -7.39
N ASN A 19 13.86 12.42 -6.50
CA ASN A 19 14.31 11.16 -5.91
C ASN A 19 13.39 10.00 -6.29
N THR A 20 13.24 9.80 -7.60
CA THR A 20 12.34 8.79 -8.16
C THR A 20 12.69 7.39 -7.69
N ALA A 21 11.70 6.67 -7.18
CA ALA A 21 11.81 5.27 -6.79
C ALA A 21 10.47 4.58 -7.05
N ASP A 22 10.46 3.64 -8.00
CA ASP A 22 9.22 3.03 -8.48
C ASP A 22 8.58 2.10 -7.43
N THR A 23 9.31 1.08 -6.97
CA THR A 23 8.81 0.02 -6.08
C THR A 23 9.87 -0.32 -5.04
N GLY A 24 9.46 -0.56 -3.80
CA GLY A 24 10.38 -0.88 -2.70
C GLY A 24 10.85 -2.33 -2.71
N VAL A 25 9.92 -3.28 -2.64
CA VAL A 25 10.23 -4.72 -2.57
C VAL A 25 9.42 -5.50 -3.56
N ILE A 26 10.06 -6.49 -4.17
CA ILE A 26 9.41 -7.56 -4.91
C ILE A 26 9.87 -8.90 -4.31
N VAL A 27 8.94 -9.65 -3.72
CA VAL A 27 9.19 -11.01 -3.21
C VAL A 27 8.79 -12.02 -4.29
N ILE A 28 9.78 -12.70 -4.86
CA ILE A 28 9.57 -13.67 -5.95
C ILE A 28 9.63 -15.13 -5.46
N GLY A 29 10.28 -15.38 -4.33
CA GLY A 29 10.47 -16.73 -3.80
C GLY A 29 9.24 -17.29 -3.10
N ASP A 30 9.02 -18.60 -3.24
CA ASP A 30 8.00 -19.33 -2.50
C ASP A 30 8.41 -19.53 -1.03
N HIS A 31 7.42 -19.72 -0.16
CA HIS A 31 7.60 -20.01 1.28
C HIS A 31 8.40 -18.96 2.05
N VAL A 32 8.40 -17.72 1.55
CA VAL A 32 9.02 -16.58 2.25
C VAL A 32 8.13 -16.13 3.40
N THR A 33 8.76 -15.82 4.54
CA THR A 33 8.09 -15.16 5.66
C THR A 33 8.75 -13.81 5.98
N ALA A 34 7.97 -12.74 5.88
CA ALA A 34 8.33 -11.39 6.33
C ALA A 34 7.78 -11.15 7.75
N TYR A 35 8.59 -10.54 8.61
CA TYR A 35 8.22 -10.16 9.98
C TYR A 35 8.58 -8.70 10.18
N GLY A 36 7.64 -7.82 10.50
CA GLY A 36 7.93 -6.40 10.68
C GLY A 36 8.44 -5.77 9.38
N LEU A 37 7.56 -5.65 8.40
CA LEU A 37 7.87 -5.12 7.08
C LEU A 37 7.41 -3.66 7.00
N PHE A 38 8.36 -2.74 6.76
CA PHE A 38 8.13 -1.30 6.63
C PHE A 38 8.57 -0.85 5.25
N VAL A 39 7.64 -0.35 4.43
CA VAL A 39 7.92 0.08 3.05
C VAL A 39 7.18 1.39 2.77
N GLU A 40 7.87 2.47 2.42
CA GLU A 40 7.26 3.81 2.39
C GLU A 40 7.71 4.66 1.20
N ASN A 41 6.78 5.47 0.68
CA ASN A 41 7.00 6.61 -0.23
C ASN A 41 7.55 6.29 -1.64
N TYR A 42 7.26 5.11 -2.16
CA TYR A 42 7.55 4.75 -3.56
C TYR A 42 6.47 5.30 -4.52
N GLN A 43 6.79 5.45 -5.80
CA GLN A 43 5.88 6.08 -6.78
C GLN A 43 4.81 5.13 -7.32
N LYS A 44 5.07 3.81 -7.29
CA LYS A 44 4.15 2.77 -7.76
C LYS A 44 3.77 1.86 -6.60
N TYR A 45 3.55 0.57 -6.86
CA TYR A 45 3.32 -0.41 -5.81
C TYR A 45 4.49 -0.36 -4.83
N GLN A 46 4.19 -0.18 -3.56
CA GLN A 46 5.22 -0.07 -2.51
C GLN A 46 5.87 -1.44 -2.33
N PHE A 47 5.02 -2.47 -2.26
CA PHE A 47 5.40 -3.85 -2.06
C PHE A 47 4.63 -4.78 -3.02
N ILE A 48 5.33 -5.73 -3.65
CA ILE A 48 4.77 -6.76 -4.51
C ILE A 48 5.14 -8.17 -4.02
N TRP A 49 4.15 -9.05 -3.88
CA TRP A 49 4.29 -10.47 -3.57
C TRP A 49 3.93 -11.34 -4.78
N ASN A 50 4.91 -12.11 -5.29
CA ASN A 50 4.75 -13.02 -6.41
C ASN A 50 4.92 -14.50 -6.05
N GLY A 51 5.50 -14.84 -4.89
CA GLY A 51 5.74 -16.23 -4.49
C GLY A 51 4.54 -16.91 -3.81
N GLU A 52 4.46 -18.23 -3.89
CA GLU A 52 3.43 -19.05 -3.24
C GLU A 52 3.74 -19.31 -1.76
N ASN A 53 2.69 -19.64 -0.99
CA ASN A 53 2.77 -19.99 0.43
C ASN A 53 3.46 -18.92 1.30
N GLY A 54 3.30 -17.67 0.90
CA GLY A 54 3.92 -16.52 1.54
C GLY A 54 3.26 -16.12 2.84
N ARG A 55 4.04 -15.55 3.77
CA ARG A 55 3.52 -14.99 5.02
C ARG A 55 4.09 -13.61 5.34
N THR A 56 3.23 -12.70 5.77
CA THR A 56 3.64 -11.40 6.32
C THR A 56 3.04 -11.20 7.70
N ILE A 57 3.87 -11.00 8.71
CA ILE A 57 3.41 -10.71 10.07
C ILE A 57 3.89 -9.30 10.40
N MET A 58 2.94 -8.38 10.54
CA MET A 58 3.14 -6.94 10.66
C MET A 58 3.65 -6.29 9.37
N PHE A 59 2.83 -5.40 8.81
CA PHE A 59 3.16 -4.53 7.68
C PHE A 59 2.79 -3.09 7.99
N GLN A 60 3.71 -2.17 7.72
CA GLN A 60 3.52 -0.73 7.83
C GLN A 60 3.92 -0.08 6.51
N ASN A 61 3.08 0.85 6.05
CA ASN A 61 3.35 1.63 4.86
C ASN A 61 2.78 3.04 4.94
N GLU A 62 3.54 4.02 4.47
CA GLU A 62 3.00 5.31 4.04
C GLU A 62 3.06 5.45 2.52
N MET A 63 1.93 5.82 1.92
CA MET A 63 1.81 6.14 0.49
C MET A 63 2.61 7.41 0.15
N PRO A 64 3.05 7.61 -1.12
CA PRO A 64 3.84 8.80 -1.48
C PRO A 64 3.06 10.08 -1.21
N TYR A 65 3.73 11.08 -0.65
CA TYR A 65 3.08 12.33 -0.23
C TYR A 65 2.86 13.33 -1.36
N ASP A 66 3.68 13.20 -2.40
CA ASP A 66 3.91 14.22 -3.40
C ASP A 66 3.56 13.86 -4.86
N PRO A 67 2.59 12.97 -5.17
CA PRO A 67 2.02 12.91 -6.51
C PRO A 67 1.65 14.30 -7.05
N LEU A 68 2.07 14.61 -8.29
CA LEU A 68 1.86 15.93 -8.90
C LEU A 68 0.38 16.24 -9.15
N ASP A 69 -0.37 15.24 -9.58
CA ASP A 69 -1.81 15.24 -9.79
C ASP A 69 -2.30 13.78 -9.83
N GLN A 70 -3.61 13.58 -9.91
CA GLN A 70 -4.18 12.24 -9.95
C GLN A 70 -3.71 11.46 -11.18
N ALA A 71 -3.59 12.10 -12.34
CA ALA A 71 -3.23 11.43 -13.59
C ALA A 71 -1.79 10.90 -13.57
N ALA A 72 -0.87 11.62 -12.92
CA ALA A 72 0.51 11.21 -12.71
C ALA A 72 0.62 9.96 -11.80
N TRP A 73 -0.41 9.70 -11.00
CA TRP A 73 -0.48 8.56 -10.09
C TRP A 73 -1.71 7.70 -10.36
N THR A 74 -2.08 7.52 -11.62
CA THR A 74 -3.10 6.57 -12.09
C THR A 74 -2.42 5.56 -13.00
N HIS A 75 -2.81 4.29 -12.91
CA HIS A 75 -2.35 3.22 -13.81
C HIS A 75 -3.53 2.37 -14.25
N ASP A 76 -3.60 2.03 -15.54
CA ASP A 76 -4.63 1.12 -16.08
C ASP A 76 -6.09 1.46 -15.67
N GLY A 77 -6.38 2.74 -15.44
CA GLY A 77 -7.69 3.23 -14.99
C GLY A 77 -7.94 3.15 -13.48
N VAL A 78 -6.95 2.73 -12.69
CA VAL A 78 -6.94 2.68 -11.23
C VAL A 78 -6.22 3.90 -10.67
N ASN A 79 -6.85 4.62 -9.75
CA ASN A 79 -6.20 5.71 -9.05
C ASN A 79 -5.27 5.17 -7.97
N GLY A 80 -4.04 5.68 -7.96
CA GLY A 80 -2.97 5.24 -7.07
C GLY A 80 -2.40 3.88 -7.43
N TYR A 81 -1.51 3.41 -6.57
CA TYR A 81 -0.97 2.05 -6.57
C TYR A 81 -1.06 1.51 -5.15
N ALA A 82 -1.41 0.23 -5.02
CA ALA A 82 -1.54 -0.40 -3.71
C ALA A 82 -0.22 -0.38 -2.92
N ALA A 83 -0.33 -0.18 -1.62
CA ALA A 83 0.76 -0.37 -0.67
C ALA A 83 1.26 -1.82 -0.68
N TYR A 84 0.35 -2.78 -0.81
CA TYR A 84 0.69 -4.19 -0.78
C TYR A 84 -0.09 -4.93 -1.86
N LYS A 85 0.62 -5.34 -2.92
CA LYS A 85 0.08 -6.11 -4.03
C LYS A 85 0.47 -7.58 -3.89
N VAL A 86 -0.50 -8.48 -3.83
CA VAL A 86 -0.30 -9.91 -4.11
C VAL A 86 -0.69 -10.14 -5.57
N ALA A 87 0.19 -10.75 -6.35
CA ALA A 87 -0.07 -10.99 -7.77
C ALA A 87 -1.28 -11.92 -7.99
N ASP A 88 -2.05 -11.66 -9.03
CA ASP A 88 -3.35 -12.32 -9.27
C ASP A 88 -3.25 -13.84 -9.45
N PHE A 89 -2.09 -14.31 -9.89
CA PHE A 89 -1.83 -15.73 -10.08
C PHE A 89 -1.56 -16.48 -8.77
N VAL A 90 -1.18 -15.79 -7.69
CA VAL A 90 -0.85 -16.42 -6.40
C VAL A 90 -2.07 -17.13 -5.83
N LYS A 91 -1.88 -18.37 -5.39
CA LYS A 91 -2.95 -19.22 -4.84
C LYS A 91 -2.93 -19.27 -3.32
N THR A 92 -1.77 -19.13 -2.69
CA THR A 92 -1.66 -19.13 -1.23
C THR A 92 -0.79 -17.99 -0.71
N HIS A 93 -1.39 -17.18 0.16
CA HIS A 93 -0.71 -16.09 0.84
C HIS A 93 -1.45 -15.76 2.13
N GLU A 94 -0.74 -15.42 3.19
CA GLU A 94 -1.40 -15.03 4.44
C GLU A 94 -0.69 -13.87 5.12
N ALA A 95 -1.45 -12.85 5.54
CA ALA A 95 -0.86 -11.68 6.18
C ALA A 95 -1.67 -11.19 7.39
N TRP A 96 -0.96 -10.66 8.38
CA TRP A 96 -1.51 -10.20 9.65
C TRP A 96 -1.01 -8.80 10.00
N GLU A 97 -1.87 -8.00 10.64
CA GLU A 97 -1.54 -6.70 11.23
C GLU A 97 -0.95 -5.73 10.19
N MET A 98 -1.77 -5.36 9.21
CA MET A 98 -1.34 -4.58 8.05
C MET A 98 -1.91 -3.17 8.10
N GLY A 99 -1.05 -2.15 8.05
CA GLY A 99 -1.45 -0.75 8.05
C GLY A 99 -0.89 0.02 6.86
N SER A 100 -1.75 0.82 6.21
CA SER A 100 -1.33 1.80 5.21
C SER A 100 -1.89 3.19 5.53
N TYR A 101 -1.04 4.21 5.47
CA TYR A 101 -1.36 5.59 5.78
C TYR A 101 -1.23 6.46 4.53
N CYS A 102 -2.08 7.47 4.39
CA CYS A 102 -1.95 8.51 3.37
C CYS A 102 -1.78 9.90 3.99
N PHE A 103 -0.91 10.69 3.36
CA PHE A 103 -0.65 12.10 3.67
C PHE A 103 -0.27 12.87 2.40
N PHE A 104 -1.22 13.02 1.47
CA PHE A 104 -0.99 13.76 0.23
C PHE A 104 -0.92 15.27 0.51
N ASN A 105 0.30 15.79 0.60
CA ASN A 105 0.58 17.07 1.26
C ASN A 105 0.96 18.21 0.31
N VAL A 106 1.09 17.93 -0.99
CA VAL A 106 1.49 18.92 -2.00
C VAL A 106 0.33 19.70 -2.63
N GLY A 107 -0.91 19.40 -2.25
CA GLY A 107 -2.09 20.23 -2.58
C GLY A 107 -3.21 19.59 -3.43
N PRO A 108 -2.92 18.75 -4.45
CA PRO A 108 -3.97 18.12 -5.24
C PRO A 108 -4.84 17.15 -4.42
N ASP A 109 -6.09 16.98 -4.84
CA ASP A 109 -7.02 16.00 -4.28
C ASP A 109 -6.69 14.61 -4.85
N ILE A 110 -5.82 13.87 -4.16
CA ILE A 110 -5.27 12.59 -4.60
C ILE A 110 -5.99 11.43 -3.92
N HIS A 111 -6.44 10.47 -4.70
CA HIS A 111 -7.07 9.24 -4.24
C HIS A 111 -6.23 8.02 -4.62
N ALA A 112 -6.17 7.06 -3.71
CA ALA A 112 -5.85 5.68 -4.02
C ALA A 112 -7.14 4.84 -3.94
N ASN A 113 -7.44 4.07 -4.98
CA ASN A 113 -8.61 3.17 -4.96
C ASN A 113 -8.58 2.24 -3.75
N HIS A 114 -7.41 1.68 -3.44
CA HIS A 114 -7.22 0.77 -2.32
C HIS A 114 -5.78 0.74 -1.84
N ALA A 115 -5.58 0.43 -0.56
CA ALA A 115 -4.25 0.23 0.01
C ALA A 115 -3.72 -1.18 -0.22
N PHE A 116 -4.58 -2.19 -0.18
CA PHE A 116 -4.20 -3.60 -0.31
C PHE A 116 -4.87 -4.19 -1.53
N GLU A 117 -4.11 -4.86 -2.38
CA GLU A 117 -4.62 -5.48 -3.61
C GLU A 117 -4.23 -6.95 -3.65
N VAL A 118 -5.21 -7.84 -3.56
CA VAL A 118 -4.95 -9.29 -3.48
C VAL A 118 -5.97 -10.09 -4.28
N PRO A 119 -5.61 -11.27 -4.83
CA PRO A 119 -6.59 -12.12 -5.50
C PRO A 119 -7.63 -12.64 -4.50
N VAL A 120 -8.89 -12.67 -4.92
CA VAL A 120 -10.00 -13.16 -4.09
C VAL A 120 -10.14 -14.67 -4.24
N ASN A 121 -9.59 -15.44 -3.31
CA ASN A 121 -9.74 -16.88 -3.24
C ASN A 121 -9.51 -17.40 -1.80
N ALA A 122 -9.88 -18.66 -1.54
CA ALA A 122 -9.82 -19.24 -0.20
C ALA A 122 -8.40 -19.44 0.38
N GLY A 123 -7.36 -19.36 -0.46
CA GLY A 123 -5.97 -19.55 -0.06
C GLY A 123 -5.22 -18.25 0.22
N VAL A 124 -5.79 -17.08 -0.15
CA VAL A 124 -5.20 -15.77 0.12
C VAL A 124 -6.02 -15.07 1.19
N LYS A 125 -5.44 -14.91 2.39
CA LYS A 125 -6.15 -14.40 3.57
C LYS A 125 -5.38 -13.27 4.24
N LEU A 126 -6.11 -12.25 4.67
CA LEU A 126 -5.58 -11.13 5.43
C LEU A 126 -6.34 -11.03 6.76
N HIS A 127 -5.64 -10.61 7.80
CA HIS A 127 -6.16 -10.47 9.16
C HIS A 127 -5.72 -9.13 9.75
N ASP A 128 -6.64 -8.42 10.38
CA ASP A 128 -6.39 -7.14 11.07
C ASP A 128 -5.70 -6.10 10.17
N ILE A 129 -6.47 -5.57 9.21
CA ILE A 129 -6.02 -4.64 8.17
C ILE A 129 -6.63 -3.27 8.43
N LEU A 130 -5.84 -2.22 8.25
CA LEU A 130 -6.30 -0.84 8.44
C LEU A 130 -5.76 0.11 7.38
N THR A 131 -6.57 1.12 7.06
CA THR A 131 -6.13 2.33 6.37
C THR A 131 -6.33 3.53 7.25
N VAL A 132 -5.45 4.52 7.10
CA VAL A 132 -5.50 5.76 7.88
C VAL A 132 -5.25 6.96 6.97
N PHE A 133 -6.10 7.97 7.11
CA PHE A 133 -5.82 9.30 6.61
C PHE A 133 -5.17 10.12 7.73
N LEU A 134 -3.91 10.50 7.55
CA LEU A 134 -3.17 11.27 8.55
C LEU A 134 -3.64 12.72 8.56
N THR A 135 -3.52 13.37 7.40
CA THR A 135 -3.96 14.74 7.09
C THR A 135 -3.71 15.00 5.59
N GLY A 136 -3.80 16.24 5.12
CA GLY A 136 -3.57 16.60 3.71
C GLY A 136 -4.85 16.62 2.89
N ASN A 137 -4.79 16.13 1.65
CA ASN A 137 -5.89 16.15 0.69
C ASN A 137 -6.24 14.74 0.22
N GLY A 138 -7.43 14.55 -0.34
CA GLY A 138 -7.89 13.26 -0.86
C GLY A 138 -8.00 12.14 0.18
N GLY A 139 -7.56 10.93 -0.17
CA GLY A 139 -7.71 9.76 0.69
C GLY A 139 -7.44 8.40 0.06
N ILE A 140 -7.87 7.35 0.77
CA ILE A 140 -7.86 5.97 0.27
C ILE A 140 -9.31 5.50 0.25
N ASP A 141 -9.81 5.07 -0.90
CA ASP A 141 -11.24 4.81 -1.11
C ASP A 141 -11.70 3.48 -0.50
N HIS A 142 -10.81 2.49 -0.46
CA HIS A 142 -11.06 1.18 0.13
C HIS A 142 -9.83 0.63 0.88
N VAL A 143 -10.07 -0.24 1.86
CA VAL A 143 -8.97 -0.89 2.58
C VAL A 143 -8.33 -1.93 1.67
N VAL A 144 -9.09 -2.97 1.29
CA VAL A 144 -8.61 -4.10 0.45
C VAL A 144 -9.50 -4.25 -0.77
N ASN A 145 -8.93 -4.20 -1.98
CA ASN A 145 -9.69 -4.21 -3.24
C ASN A 145 -10.90 -3.24 -3.13
N ASP A 146 -12.13 -3.70 -3.35
CA ASP A 146 -13.35 -2.88 -3.21
C ASP A 146 -13.99 -2.93 -1.81
N THR A 147 -13.26 -3.40 -0.78
CA THR A 147 -13.78 -3.68 0.57
C THR A 147 -13.21 -2.72 1.61
N GLY A 148 -14.06 -2.28 2.54
CA GLY A 148 -13.74 -1.30 3.57
C GLY A 148 -14.12 0.10 3.12
N GLY A 149 -14.55 0.93 4.07
CA GLY A 149 -14.93 2.32 3.80
C GLY A 149 -13.71 3.23 3.63
N ALA A 150 -13.91 4.30 2.85
CA ALA A 150 -12.87 5.28 2.56
C ALA A 150 -12.33 5.96 3.82
N VAL A 151 -11.05 6.34 3.79
CA VAL A 151 -10.45 7.26 4.74
C VAL A 151 -10.10 8.58 4.06
N ASN A 152 -10.43 9.68 4.72
CA ASN A 152 -10.23 11.06 4.26
C ASN A 152 -10.38 12.02 5.46
N SER A 153 -10.43 13.32 5.19
CA SER A 153 -10.58 14.37 6.21
C SER A 153 -11.83 14.24 7.11
N SER A 154 -12.86 13.53 6.67
CA SER A 154 -14.10 13.28 7.44
C SER A 154 -14.13 11.93 8.15
N ASN A 155 -13.27 10.98 7.76
CA ASN A 155 -13.15 9.67 8.39
C ASN A 155 -11.69 9.22 8.39
N GLN A 156 -11.01 9.32 9.54
CA GLN A 156 -9.56 9.14 9.58
C GLN A 156 -9.10 7.69 9.57
N VAL A 157 -9.91 6.74 10.05
CA VAL A 157 -9.48 5.35 10.23
C VAL A 157 -10.58 4.39 9.81
N THR A 158 -10.22 3.38 9.03
CA THR A 158 -11.09 2.25 8.71
C THR A 158 -10.32 0.94 8.90
N ASN A 159 -10.96 -0.04 9.54
CA ASN A 159 -10.37 -1.35 9.81
C ASN A 159 -11.22 -2.47 9.20
N ILE A 160 -10.57 -3.57 8.79
CA ILE A 160 -11.16 -4.85 8.42
C ILE A 160 -10.48 -5.93 9.26
N VAL A 161 -11.26 -6.75 9.95
CA VAL A 161 -10.71 -7.83 10.81
C VAL A 161 -10.23 -9.03 9.98
N SER A 162 -10.90 -9.34 8.87
CA SER A 162 -10.57 -10.49 8.02
C SER A 162 -10.92 -10.23 6.55
N TYR A 163 -10.13 -10.81 5.64
CA TYR A 163 -10.38 -10.80 4.19
C TYR A 163 -9.81 -12.07 3.51
N PRO A 164 -10.42 -12.60 2.43
CA PRO A 164 -11.79 -12.34 2.02
C PRO A 164 -12.78 -12.89 3.05
#